data_AF-A0A1F3Y3R7-F1
#
_entry.id   AF-A0A1F3Y3R7-F1
#
_cell.length_a   1.000
_cell.length_b   1.000
_cell.length_c   1.000
_cell.angle_alpha   90.00
_cell.angle_beta   90.00
_cell.angle_gamma   90.00
#
_symmetry.space_group_name_H-M   'P 1'
#
loop_
_entity.id
_entity.type
_entity.pdbx_description
1 polymer ?
#
loop_
_entity_poly.entity_id
_entity_poly.type
_entity_poly.pdbx_seq_one_letter_code
_entity_poly.pdbx_strand_id
1 'polypeptide(L)'
;MPEIRSGIEDFHREIDEIQNGFRLLPRHEIQADELVSLKFRMQHWRERVLDLVTKYLSNGPSLEDAALGFETLSILELKPERTVLSWLSDWVEQNGGSSPATAPLRASAGRYFATVGEHEFLRKTKLTDQDLVRLAGPATKLPIFANLVSRCTVEKWSKDPEFASYQRDGEGVLFRGIRFLPGDVLICTVNRDGNGIYTALCTPRAYGYHIGIFSMMQREGRELPVVIETYRTGVRAIPLSTFLSTNCISYAEVCRLREIPTGFYAAINRLANTVPGTVKGYNFDTEDPDRSYMACTTVGSQMFESAGAPAILARSKYLGEPRIQRNLAVFDFVLPAFLSPTDFLTDKRMRMVGAVDNHHFDRNIAREIAERHFVKIFRNFELELAKLPVMFALNRWAIRQMRQGTLIGKLIAATHGFTQTNIPKGPEKVLAIIELYEHMLEAAVKHAIEPIRAYRHRQERPRLIDIDRLTSDPAIELIMQKALKPIRNGFNDPELVAADELQTS
;
A
#
# COMPACT_ATOMS: atom_id res chain seq x y z
N MET A 1 6.70 -7.14 -25.44
CA MET A 1 5.31 -7.23 -24.93
C MET A 1 4.81 -8.58 -25.36
N PRO A 2 4.36 -9.43 -24.42
CA PRO A 2 3.83 -10.73 -24.78
C PRO A 2 2.58 -10.54 -25.65
N GLU A 3 2.46 -11.35 -26.68
CA GLU A 3 1.27 -11.44 -27.53
C GLU A 3 0.87 -12.91 -27.55
N ILE A 4 -0.43 -13.19 -27.57
CA ILE A 4 -0.94 -14.57 -27.68
C ILE A 4 -0.82 -14.99 -29.16
N ARG A 5 0.43 -15.12 -29.66
CA ARG A 5 0.75 -15.46 -31.05
C ARG A 5 1.19 -16.92 -31.19
N SER A 6 1.85 -17.47 -30.17
CA SER A 6 2.33 -18.86 -30.14
C SER A 6 1.35 -19.86 -29.52
N GLY A 7 0.21 -19.39 -29.01
CA GLY A 7 -0.76 -20.21 -28.26
C GLY A 7 -0.86 -19.76 -26.79
N ILE A 8 -1.94 -20.17 -26.11
CA ILE A 8 -2.20 -19.76 -24.72
C ILE A 8 -1.25 -20.45 -23.72
N GLU A 9 -0.74 -21.64 -24.03
CA GLU A 9 0.21 -22.38 -23.19
C GLU A 9 1.55 -21.68 -23.08
N ASP A 10 2.14 -21.29 -24.21
CA ASP A 10 3.41 -20.56 -24.22
C ASP A 10 3.26 -19.19 -23.58
N PHE A 11 2.12 -18.52 -23.81
CA PHE A 11 1.79 -17.29 -23.14
C PHE A 11 1.74 -17.48 -21.61
N HIS A 12 1.01 -18.49 -21.12
CA HIS A 12 0.93 -18.81 -19.68
C HIS A 12 2.32 -19.01 -19.06
N ARG A 13 3.18 -19.79 -19.72
CA ARG A 13 4.56 -20.05 -19.29
C ARG A 13 5.38 -18.77 -19.21
N GLU A 14 5.30 -17.91 -20.22
CA GLU A 14 5.99 -16.61 -20.25
C GLU A 14 5.52 -15.72 -19.09
N ILE A 15 4.21 -15.69 -18.79
CA ILE A 15 3.66 -14.93 -17.65
C ILE A 15 4.23 -15.44 -16.31
N ASP A 16 4.29 -16.76 -16.11
CA ASP A 16 4.84 -17.35 -14.88
C ASP A 16 6.34 -17.06 -14.74
N GLU A 17 7.12 -17.20 -15.82
CA GLU A 17 8.55 -16.88 -15.84
C GLU A 17 8.82 -15.41 -15.48
N ILE A 18 8.07 -14.47 -16.05
CA ILE A 18 8.22 -13.03 -15.77
C ILE A 18 7.85 -12.72 -14.31
N GLN A 19 6.74 -13.27 -13.80
CA GLN A 19 6.33 -13.07 -12.40
C GLN A 19 7.36 -13.64 -11.42
N ASN A 20 7.85 -14.86 -11.67
CA ASN A 20 8.86 -15.48 -10.82
C ASN A 20 10.20 -14.74 -10.91
N GLY A 21 10.60 -14.28 -12.10
CA GLY A 21 11.77 -13.42 -12.28
C GLY A 21 11.67 -12.14 -11.44
N PHE A 22 10.52 -11.47 -11.46
CA PHE A 22 10.29 -10.26 -10.65
C PHE A 22 10.35 -10.54 -9.13
N ARG A 23 9.77 -11.65 -8.66
CA ARG A 23 9.85 -12.08 -7.24
C ARG A 23 11.29 -12.37 -6.81
N LEU A 24 12.10 -12.95 -7.71
CA LEU A 24 13.47 -13.40 -7.42
C LEU A 24 14.55 -12.32 -7.59
N LEU A 25 14.20 -11.11 -8.04
CA LEU A 25 15.17 -10.01 -8.18
C LEU A 25 16.00 -9.81 -6.90
N PRO A 26 17.33 -9.66 -7.01
CA PRO A 26 18.21 -9.38 -5.88
C PRO A 26 18.06 -7.91 -5.45
N ARG A 27 16.92 -7.57 -4.83
CA ARG A 27 16.53 -6.18 -4.47
C ARG A 27 17.59 -5.39 -3.70
N HIS A 28 18.42 -6.07 -2.91
CA HIS A 28 19.52 -5.46 -2.15
C HIS A 28 20.70 -4.98 -3.02
N GLU A 29 20.78 -5.43 -4.28
CA GLU A 29 21.80 -5.04 -5.27
C GLU A 29 21.28 -4.00 -6.27
N ILE A 30 19.96 -3.79 -6.31
CA ILE A 30 19.30 -2.86 -7.24
C ILE A 30 19.09 -1.52 -6.53
N GLN A 31 19.37 -0.41 -7.22
CA GLN A 31 19.11 0.91 -6.69
C GLN A 31 17.62 1.10 -6.41
N ALA A 32 17.27 1.73 -5.29
CA ALA A 32 15.87 1.90 -4.90
C ALA A 32 15.05 2.63 -5.97
N ASP A 33 15.60 3.65 -6.62
CA ASP A 33 14.92 4.40 -7.68
C ASP A 33 14.53 3.49 -8.85
N GLU A 34 15.44 2.58 -9.23
CA GLU A 34 15.19 1.58 -10.26
C GLU A 34 14.12 0.58 -9.81
N LEU A 35 14.15 0.13 -8.54
CA LEU A 35 13.10 -0.73 -7.99
C LEU A 35 11.73 -0.06 -8.09
N VAL A 36 11.60 1.22 -7.75
CA VAL A 36 10.32 1.92 -7.87
C VAL A 36 9.87 1.97 -9.34
N SER A 37 10.76 2.24 -10.28
CA SER A 37 10.41 2.23 -11.70
C SER A 37 10.01 0.83 -12.21
N LEU A 38 10.69 -0.23 -11.74
CA LEU A 38 10.32 -1.62 -12.01
C LEU A 38 8.95 -1.98 -11.42
N LYS A 39 8.62 -1.52 -10.21
CA LYS A 39 7.30 -1.71 -9.57
C LYS A 39 6.16 -1.20 -10.45
N PHE A 40 6.29 0.00 -11.00
CA PHE A 40 5.27 0.59 -11.87
C PHE A 40 5.21 -0.09 -13.24
N ARG A 41 6.36 -0.48 -13.80
CA ARG A 41 6.40 -1.31 -15.01
C ARG A 41 5.67 -2.63 -14.81
N MET A 42 5.86 -3.27 -13.66
CA MET A 42 5.24 -4.55 -13.34
C MET A 42 3.72 -4.42 -13.14
N GLN A 43 3.25 -3.39 -12.44
CA GLN A 43 1.81 -3.10 -12.34
C GLN A 43 1.19 -2.88 -13.75
N HIS A 44 1.82 -2.06 -14.60
CA HIS A 44 1.33 -1.84 -15.96
C HIS A 44 1.29 -3.13 -16.79
N TRP A 45 2.34 -3.95 -16.66
CA TRP A 45 2.45 -5.22 -17.36
C TRP A 45 1.32 -6.17 -16.94
N ARG A 46 0.98 -6.25 -15.65
CA ARG A 46 -0.15 -7.06 -15.16
C ARG A 46 -1.50 -6.62 -15.74
N GLU A 47 -1.77 -5.31 -15.77
CA GLU A 47 -2.98 -4.77 -16.42
C GLU A 47 -3.03 -5.12 -17.91
N ARG A 48 -1.87 -5.04 -18.58
CA ARG A 48 -1.78 -5.36 -19.99
C ARG A 48 -2.04 -6.84 -20.27
N VAL A 49 -1.56 -7.73 -19.41
CA VAL A 49 -1.84 -9.17 -19.51
C VAL A 49 -3.31 -9.46 -19.22
N LEU A 50 -3.89 -8.83 -18.20
CA LEU A 50 -5.32 -8.91 -17.91
C LEU A 50 -6.15 -8.55 -19.15
N ASP A 51 -5.87 -7.40 -19.78
CA ASP A 51 -6.55 -6.98 -21.01
C ASP A 51 -6.42 -8.00 -22.15
N LEU A 52 -5.22 -8.58 -22.32
CA LEU A 52 -4.97 -9.58 -23.37
C LEU A 52 -5.76 -10.86 -23.13
N VAL A 53 -5.79 -11.36 -21.89
CA VAL A 53 -6.57 -12.55 -21.53
C VAL A 53 -8.07 -12.29 -21.63
N THR A 54 -8.55 -11.14 -21.17
CA THR A 54 -9.96 -10.72 -21.33
C THR A 54 -10.36 -10.64 -22.80
N LYS A 55 -9.51 -10.06 -23.65
CA LYS A 55 -9.73 -10.02 -25.10
C LYS A 55 -9.72 -11.42 -25.72
N TYR A 56 -8.79 -12.27 -25.29
CA TYR A 56 -8.70 -13.66 -25.74
C TYR A 56 -9.98 -14.43 -25.42
N LEU A 57 -10.45 -14.38 -24.18
CA LEU A 57 -11.70 -15.01 -23.74
C LEU A 57 -12.92 -14.46 -24.49
N SER A 58 -12.94 -13.15 -24.79
CA SER A 58 -13.99 -12.51 -25.59
C SER A 58 -14.10 -13.07 -27.02
N ASN A 59 -13.02 -13.63 -27.57
CA ASN A 59 -13.02 -14.21 -28.92
C ASN A 59 -13.56 -15.65 -28.96
N GLY A 60 -14.03 -16.18 -27.83
CA GLY A 60 -14.61 -17.52 -27.75
C GLY A 60 -13.60 -18.64 -28.00
N PRO A 61 -12.52 -18.75 -27.20
CA PRO A 61 -11.56 -19.84 -27.32
C PRO A 61 -12.19 -21.18 -26.94
N SER A 62 -11.44 -22.27 -27.16
CA SER A 62 -11.87 -23.59 -26.67
C SER A 62 -12.01 -23.59 -25.14
N LEU A 63 -12.80 -24.52 -24.58
CA LEU A 63 -13.00 -24.59 -23.12
C LEU A 63 -11.70 -24.90 -22.35
N GLU A 64 -10.81 -25.69 -22.97
CA GLU A 64 -9.49 -26.02 -22.42
C GLU A 64 -8.59 -24.78 -22.38
N ASP A 65 -8.51 -24.06 -23.50
CA ASP A 65 -7.76 -22.80 -23.58
C ASP A 65 -8.31 -21.73 -22.63
N ALA A 66 -9.64 -21.67 -22.47
CA ALA A 66 -10.29 -20.76 -21.54
C ALA A 66 -9.92 -21.07 -20.09
N ALA A 67 -9.86 -22.37 -19.72
CA ALA A 67 -9.41 -22.80 -18.40
C ALA A 67 -7.98 -22.31 -18.12
N LEU A 68 -7.09 -22.45 -19.11
CA LEU A 68 -5.72 -21.94 -19.02
C LEU A 68 -5.65 -20.41 -18.97
N GLY A 69 -6.58 -19.71 -19.62
CA GLY A 69 -6.78 -18.27 -19.46
C GLY A 69 -7.03 -17.88 -18.00
N PHE A 70 -7.92 -18.59 -17.29
CA PHE A 70 -8.18 -18.36 -15.86
C PHE A 70 -7.00 -18.73 -14.96
N GLU A 71 -6.23 -19.76 -15.30
CA GLU A 71 -4.99 -20.10 -14.60
C GLU A 71 -3.94 -18.99 -14.77
N THR A 72 -3.82 -18.45 -15.97
CA THR A 72 -2.97 -17.29 -16.26
C THR A 72 -3.37 -16.07 -15.42
N LEU A 73 -4.68 -15.79 -15.29
CA LEU A 73 -5.15 -14.72 -14.42
C LEU A 73 -4.83 -14.97 -12.94
N SER A 74 -4.83 -16.22 -12.50
CA SER A 74 -4.57 -16.60 -11.10
C SER A 74 -3.12 -16.32 -10.66
N ILE A 75 -2.16 -16.37 -11.58
CA ILE A 75 -0.74 -16.09 -11.29
C ILE A 75 -0.37 -14.61 -11.40
N LEU A 76 -1.29 -13.74 -11.86
CA LEU A 76 -1.00 -12.31 -12.05
C LEU A 76 -0.83 -11.52 -10.76
N GLU A 77 -1.29 -12.04 -9.61
CA GLU A 77 -1.33 -11.31 -8.34
C GLU A 77 -2.18 -10.01 -8.38
N LEU A 78 -3.01 -9.88 -9.43
CA LEU A 78 -3.84 -8.73 -9.73
C LEU A 78 -5.31 -9.07 -9.48
N LYS A 79 -5.99 -8.21 -8.73
CA LYS A 79 -7.45 -8.22 -8.61
C LYS A 79 -8.06 -7.15 -9.48
N PRO A 80 -8.72 -7.52 -10.58
CA PRO A 80 -9.38 -6.55 -11.46
C PRO A 80 -10.47 -5.75 -10.76
N GLU A 81 -10.91 -4.70 -11.45
CA GLU A 81 -12.12 -3.97 -11.06
C GLU A 81 -13.34 -4.88 -11.09
N ARG A 82 -14.37 -4.49 -10.32
CA ARG A 82 -15.62 -5.25 -10.20
C ARG A 82 -16.31 -5.48 -11.55
N THR A 83 -16.20 -4.51 -12.48
CA THR A 83 -16.75 -4.60 -13.84
C THR A 83 -16.14 -5.75 -14.63
N VAL A 84 -14.82 -5.88 -14.60
CA VAL A 84 -14.09 -6.99 -15.25
C VAL A 84 -14.39 -8.32 -14.58
N LEU A 85 -14.44 -8.35 -13.24
CA LEU A 85 -14.82 -9.56 -12.49
C LEU A 85 -16.25 -10.03 -12.81
N SER A 86 -17.20 -9.10 -12.92
CA SER A 86 -18.57 -9.41 -13.33
C SER A 86 -18.59 -10.01 -14.73
N TRP A 87 -17.91 -9.36 -15.69
CA TRP A 87 -17.83 -9.86 -17.06
C TRP A 87 -17.21 -11.26 -17.13
N LEU A 88 -16.09 -11.52 -16.43
CA LEU A 88 -15.46 -12.84 -16.35
C LEU A 88 -16.42 -13.89 -15.78
N SER A 89 -17.16 -13.52 -14.72
CA SER A 89 -18.10 -14.42 -14.08
C SER A 89 -19.28 -14.76 -14.98
N ASP A 90 -19.82 -13.77 -15.69
CA ASP A 90 -20.96 -13.96 -16.60
C ASP A 90 -20.52 -14.78 -17.83
N TRP A 91 -19.28 -14.59 -18.31
CA TRP A 91 -18.68 -15.42 -19.35
C TRP A 91 -18.58 -16.90 -18.92
N VAL A 92 -18.13 -17.17 -17.69
CA VAL A 92 -18.08 -18.54 -17.15
C VAL A 92 -19.47 -19.14 -16.99
N GLU A 93 -20.48 -18.36 -16.61
CA GLU A 93 -21.85 -18.86 -16.51
C GLU A 93 -22.43 -19.26 -17.87
N GLN A 94 -22.15 -18.49 -18.91
CA GLN A 94 -22.61 -18.76 -20.28
C GLN A 94 -21.92 -19.98 -20.91
N ASN A 95 -20.63 -20.19 -20.61
CA ASN A 95 -19.82 -21.26 -21.25
C ASN A 95 -19.61 -22.49 -20.34
N GLY A 96 -19.87 -22.36 -19.04
CA GLY A 96 -19.55 -23.33 -17.99
C GLY A 96 -20.74 -24.13 -17.50
N GLY A 97 -21.65 -24.57 -18.39
CA GLY A 97 -22.82 -25.39 -18.04
C GLY A 97 -22.48 -26.64 -17.21
N SER A 98 -23.47 -27.39 -16.72
CA SER A 98 -23.22 -28.49 -15.75
C SER A 98 -22.55 -29.76 -16.31
N SER A 99 -22.15 -29.78 -17.59
CA SER A 99 -21.54 -30.95 -18.26
C SER A 99 -20.14 -31.29 -17.69
N PRO A 100 -19.71 -32.56 -17.72
CA PRO A 100 -18.32 -32.93 -17.43
C PRO A 100 -17.28 -32.22 -18.30
N ALA A 101 -17.63 -31.91 -19.56
CA ALA A 101 -16.71 -31.24 -20.50
C ALA A 101 -16.33 -29.81 -20.09
N THR A 102 -17.13 -29.15 -19.24
CA THR A 102 -16.87 -27.78 -18.75
C THR A 102 -16.24 -27.77 -17.35
N ALA A 103 -16.03 -28.94 -16.74
CA ALA A 103 -15.50 -29.06 -15.39
C ALA A 103 -14.12 -28.39 -15.22
N PRO A 104 -13.16 -28.54 -16.17
CA PRO A 104 -11.87 -27.84 -16.08
C PRO A 104 -12.02 -26.32 -16.04
N LEU A 105 -12.82 -25.75 -16.96
CA LEU A 105 -13.09 -24.31 -16.99
C LEU A 105 -13.67 -23.81 -15.65
N ARG A 106 -14.71 -24.48 -15.13
CA ARG A 106 -15.32 -24.10 -13.85
C ARG A 106 -14.31 -24.18 -12.70
N ALA A 107 -13.50 -25.24 -12.66
CA ALA A 107 -12.47 -25.42 -11.63
C ALA A 107 -11.42 -24.31 -11.66
N SER A 108 -10.86 -24.00 -12.84
CA SER A 108 -9.84 -22.95 -13.00
C SER A 108 -10.43 -21.56 -12.71
N ALA A 109 -11.65 -21.26 -13.17
CA ALA A 109 -12.34 -20.03 -12.83
C ALA A 109 -12.68 -19.90 -11.34
N GLY A 110 -13.14 -20.98 -10.70
CA GLY A 110 -13.39 -21.03 -9.26
C GLY A 110 -12.12 -20.79 -8.45
N ARG A 111 -11.02 -21.42 -8.84
CA ARG A 111 -9.70 -21.18 -8.24
C ARG A 111 -9.26 -19.73 -8.41
N TYR A 112 -9.48 -19.14 -9.58
CA TYR A 112 -9.19 -17.73 -9.81
C TYR A 112 -9.98 -16.81 -8.87
N PHE A 113 -11.31 -16.93 -8.81
CA PHE A 113 -12.15 -16.11 -7.94
C PHE A 113 -11.83 -16.31 -6.45
N ALA A 114 -11.53 -17.54 -6.05
CA ALA A 114 -11.05 -17.83 -4.71
C ALA A 114 -9.69 -17.16 -4.46
N THR A 115 -8.75 -17.27 -5.38
CA THR A 115 -7.42 -16.65 -5.28
C THR A 115 -7.54 -15.15 -5.13
N VAL A 116 -8.42 -14.46 -5.87
CA VAL A 116 -8.61 -13.00 -5.68
C VAL A 116 -9.52 -12.65 -4.49
N GLY A 117 -10.04 -13.63 -3.73
CA GLY A 117 -10.82 -13.41 -2.52
C GLY A 117 -12.23 -12.89 -2.75
N GLU A 118 -12.86 -13.29 -3.86
CA GLU A 118 -14.15 -12.80 -4.34
C GLU A 118 -15.26 -13.84 -4.24
N HIS A 119 -15.87 -13.94 -3.05
CA HIS A 119 -16.91 -14.94 -2.75
C HIS A 119 -18.18 -14.80 -3.59
N GLU A 120 -18.54 -13.58 -3.98
CA GLU A 120 -19.72 -13.35 -4.83
C GLU A 120 -19.58 -14.06 -6.18
N PHE A 121 -18.45 -13.86 -6.86
CA PHE A 121 -18.17 -14.46 -8.16
C PHE A 121 -17.80 -15.95 -8.05
N LEU A 122 -17.13 -16.37 -6.97
CA LEU A 122 -16.88 -17.79 -6.69
C LEU A 122 -18.19 -18.58 -6.64
N ARG A 123 -19.23 -18.08 -5.94
CA ARG A 123 -20.53 -18.77 -5.84
C ARG A 123 -21.21 -18.97 -7.19
N LYS A 124 -21.02 -18.04 -8.15
CA LYS A 124 -21.57 -18.16 -9.51
C LYS A 124 -20.97 -19.33 -10.31
N THR A 125 -19.78 -19.81 -9.95
CA THR A 125 -19.20 -21.02 -10.59
C THR A 125 -19.92 -22.32 -10.21
N LYS A 126 -20.85 -22.28 -9.24
CA LYS A 126 -21.60 -23.42 -8.70
C LYS A 126 -20.71 -24.50 -8.08
N LEU A 127 -19.45 -24.19 -7.80
CA LEU A 127 -18.57 -25.05 -7.01
C LEU A 127 -18.91 -24.85 -5.53
N THR A 128 -19.17 -25.94 -4.84
CA THR A 128 -19.46 -25.99 -3.39
C THR A 128 -18.25 -26.43 -2.58
N ASP A 129 -17.06 -26.37 -3.17
CA ASP A 129 -15.81 -26.81 -2.58
C ASP A 129 -15.44 -25.91 -1.38
N GLN A 130 -15.43 -26.51 -0.19
CA GLN A 130 -15.06 -25.81 1.05
C GLN A 130 -13.60 -25.33 1.01
N ASP A 131 -12.72 -25.99 0.27
CA ASP A 131 -11.33 -25.58 0.15
C ASP A 131 -11.20 -24.31 -0.71
N LEU A 132 -12.03 -24.15 -1.73
CA LEU A 132 -12.11 -22.88 -2.48
C LEU A 132 -12.66 -21.74 -1.62
N VAL A 133 -13.66 -22.02 -0.77
CA VAL A 133 -14.18 -21.01 0.18
C VAL A 133 -13.11 -20.60 1.19
N ARG A 134 -12.32 -21.55 1.70
CA ARG A 134 -11.19 -21.26 2.61
C ARG A 134 -10.05 -20.53 1.91
N LEU A 135 -9.77 -20.85 0.64
CA LEU A 135 -8.78 -20.15 -0.18
C LEU A 135 -9.18 -18.68 -0.42
N ALA A 136 -10.49 -18.42 -0.58
CA ALA A 136 -11.05 -17.08 -0.68
C ALA A 136 -10.99 -16.28 0.63
N GLY A 137 -10.77 -16.95 1.76
CA GLY A 137 -10.69 -16.34 3.08
C GLY A 137 -12.06 -15.88 3.61
N PRO A 138 -12.08 -14.89 4.51
CA PRO A 138 -13.31 -14.23 4.95
C PRO A 138 -13.91 -13.36 3.84
N ALA A 139 -15.22 -13.49 3.62
CA ALA A 139 -16.02 -12.68 2.70
C ALA A 139 -16.24 -11.28 3.25
N THR A 140 -16.48 -11.15 4.55
CA THR A 140 -16.68 -9.86 5.21
C THR A 140 -15.40 -9.01 5.17
N LYS A 141 -15.53 -7.79 4.66
CA LYS A 141 -14.48 -6.76 4.72
C LYS A 141 -14.95 -5.66 5.68
N LEU A 142 -14.24 -5.48 6.79
CA LEU A 142 -14.62 -4.50 7.79
C LEU A 142 -14.41 -3.07 7.25
N PRO A 143 -15.18 -2.07 7.72
CA PRO A 143 -14.96 -0.65 7.42
C PRO A 143 -13.77 -0.11 8.23
N ILE A 144 -12.61 -0.73 8.05
CA ILE A 144 -11.32 -0.28 8.56
C ILE A 144 -10.57 0.32 7.37
N PHE A 145 -10.10 1.55 7.55
CA PHE A 145 -9.38 2.31 6.53
C PHE A 145 -7.96 2.60 7.01
N ALA A 146 -7.04 2.76 6.05
CA ALA A 146 -5.64 3.07 6.33
C ALA A 146 -5.49 4.36 7.15
N ASN A 147 -4.67 4.32 8.19
CA ASN A 147 -4.34 5.47 9.06
C ASN A 147 -5.52 6.17 9.75
N LEU A 148 -6.72 5.58 9.77
CA LEU A 148 -7.91 6.14 10.42
C LEU A 148 -8.34 5.31 11.62
N VAL A 149 -8.85 5.98 12.65
CA VAL A 149 -9.48 5.30 13.80
C VAL A 149 -10.74 4.58 13.30
N SER A 150 -10.90 3.31 13.66
CA SER A 150 -12.09 2.52 13.35
C SER A 150 -12.86 2.16 14.61
N ARG A 151 -14.19 2.08 14.49
CA ARG A 151 -15.08 1.58 15.56
C ARG A 151 -15.12 0.05 15.63
N CYS A 152 -14.55 -0.63 14.63
CA CYS A 152 -14.39 -2.09 14.56
C CYS A 152 -13.12 -2.50 15.31
N THR A 153 -13.21 -2.60 16.63
CA THR A 153 -12.07 -2.98 17.48
C THR A 153 -11.79 -4.47 17.43
N VAL A 154 -10.59 -4.89 17.85
CA VAL A 154 -10.19 -6.31 17.92
C VAL A 154 -11.19 -7.11 18.75
N GLU A 155 -11.64 -6.57 19.88
CA GLU A 155 -12.61 -7.22 20.79
C GLU A 155 -13.98 -7.47 20.14
N LYS A 156 -14.32 -6.70 19.09
CA LYS A 156 -15.57 -6.88 18.35
C LYS A 156 -15.41 -7.88 17.23
N TRP A 157 -14.45 -7.67 16.33
CA TRP A 157 -14.34 -8.50 15.13
C TRP A 157 -13.74 -9.88 15.42
N SER A 158 -12.86 -10.02 16.42
CA SER A 158 -12.25 -11.32 16.75
C SER A 158 -13.24 -12.37 17.23
N LYS A 159 -14.44 -11.94 17.65
CA LYS A 159 -15.53 -12.83 18.05
C LYS A 159 -16.14 -13.56 16.85
N ASP A 160 -16.15 -12.94 15.69
CA ASP A 160 -16.72 -13.52 14.48
C ASP A 160 -15.82 -14.66 13.96
N PRO A 161 -16.32 -15.91 13.89
CA PRO A 161 -15.55 -17.06 13.41
C PRO A 161 -15.13 -16.94 11.94
N GLU A 162 -15.77 -16.09 11.15
CA GLU A 162 -15.42 -15.90 9.74
C GLU A 162 -13.96 -15.46 9.59
N PHE A 163 -13.43 -14.61 10.49
CA PHE A 163 -12.04 -14.14 10.43
C PHE A 163 -10.98 -15.21 10.77
N ALA A 164 -11.39 -16.43 11.12
CA ALA A 164 -10.50 -17.59 11.20
C ALA A 164 -10.58 -18.50 9.95
N SER A 165 -11.53 -18.24 9.04
CA SER A 165 -11.82 -19.10 7.89
C SER A 165 -10.85 -18.86 6.73
N TYR A 166 -9.64 -19.41 6.85
CA TYR A 166 -8.61 -19.40 5.82
C TYR A 166 -8.11 -20.82 5.54
N GLN A 167 -7.56 -21.04 4.34
CA GLN A 167 -6.82 -22.26 4.04
C GLN A 167 -5.49 -22.25 4.82
N ARG A 168 -5.30 -23.27 5.67
CA ARG A 168 -4.12 -23.39 6.53
C ARG A 168 -2.98 -24.07 5.78
N ASP A 169 -1.76 -23.58 5.98
CA ASP A 169 -0.54 -24.18 5.41
C ASP A 169 0.62 -24.08 6.42
N GLY A 170 0.75 -25.11 7.26
CA GLY A 170 1.69 -25.16 8.38
C GLY A 170 1.42 -24.04 9.39
N GLU A 171 2.44 -23.23 9.66
CA GLU A 171 2.42 -22.11 10.62
C GLU A 171 1.61 -20.88 10.15
N GLY A 172 1.04 -20.91 8.95
CA GLY A 172 0.43 -19.76 8.31
C GLY A 172 -0.84 -20.08 7.53
N VAL A 173 -1.16 -19.20 6.57
CA VAL A 173 -2.35 -19.31 5.74
C VAL A 173 -2.06 -18.97 4.28
N LEU A 174 -2.80 -19.60 3.37
CA LEU A 174 -2.84 -19.23 1.96
C LEU A 174 -3.97 -18.21 1.75
N PHE A 175 -3.63 -17.06 1.18
CA PHE A 175 -4.60 -16.04 0.80
C PHE A 175 -4.03 -15.22 -0.35
N ARG A 176 -4.85 -14.84 -1.34
CA ARG A 176 -4.38 -14.00 -2.46
C ARG A 176 -3.23 -14.59 -3.27
N GLY A 177 -3.16 -15.93 -3.34
CA GLY A 177 -2.09 -16.66 -4.01
C GLY A 177 -0.76 -16.67 -3.25
N ILE A 178 -0.72 -16.11 -2.03
CA ILE A 178 0.47 -15.99 -1.21
C ILE A 178 0.31 -16.83 0.05
N ARG A 179 1.29 -17.68 0.33
CA ARG A 179 1.42 -18.31 1.64
C ARG A 179 2.00 -17.29 2.62
N PHE A 180 1.18 -16.74 3.49
CA PHE A 180 1.60 -15.84 4.56
C PHE A 180 2.13 -16.63 5.75
N LEU A 181 3.30 -16.27 6.26
CA LEU A 181 3.93 -16.83 7.47
C LEU A 181 4.23 -15.73 8.48
N PRO A 182 4.10 -15.99 9.80
CA PRO A 182 4.36 -14.98 10.82
C PRO A 182 5.70 -14.25 10.62
N GLY A 183 5.66 -12.93 10.67
CA GLY A 183 6.83 -12.07 10.44
C GLY A 183 7.05 -11.68 8.98
N ASP A 184 6.21 -12.13 8.05
CA ASP A 184 6.16 -11.51 6.71
C ASP A 184 5.87 -10.01 6.84
N VAL A 185 6.66 -9.22 6.12
CA VAL A 185 6.58 -7.77 6.08
C VAL A 185 5.86 -7.36 4.80
N LEU A 186 4.74 -6.68 4.94
CA LEU A 186 4.00 -6.11 3.84
C LEU A 186 4.51 -4.69 3.61
N ILE A 187 5.16 -4.42 2.49
CA ILE A 187 5.60 -3.08 2.07
C ILE A 187 4.50 -2.48 1.20
N CYS A 188 3.86 -1.42 1.68
CA CYS A 188 2.54 -1.02 1.20
C CYS A 188 2.49 0.38 0.57
N THR A 189 1.77 0.48 -0.55
CA THR A 189 1.06 1.69 -0.93
C THR A 189 -0.35 1.62 -0.35
N VAL A 190 -0.62 2.44 0.67
CA VAL A 190 -1.95 2.47 1.30
C VAL A 190 -2.98 3.18 0.43
N ASN A 191 -4.26 2.80 0.56
CA ASN A 191 -5.40 3.51 -0.03
C ASN A 191 -5.69 4.82 0.72
N ARG A 192 -4.71 5.74 0.74
CA ARG A 192 -4.83 7.12 1.20
C ARG A 192 -3.75 7.94 0.52
N ASP A 193 -4.15 8.79 -0.43
CA ASP A 193 -3.24 9.41 -1.40
C ASP A 193 -2.25 10.39 -0.80
N GLY A 194 -2.65 11.07 0.29
CA GLY A 194 -1.80 12.03 0.98
C GLY A 194 -0.73 11.43 1.89
N ASN A 195 -0.81 10.13 2.22
CA ASN A 195 0.07 9.54 3.24
C ASN A 195 1.55 9.55 2.80
N GLY A 196 2.48 9.65 3.76
CA GLY A 196 3.90 9.44 3.49
C GLY A 196 4.63 10.66 2.95
N ILE A 197 4.08 11.86 3.12
CA ILE A 197 4.67 13.09 2.60
C ILE A 197 6.11 13.35 3.10
N TYR A 198 6.41 12.99 4.36
CA TYR A 198 7.78 13.07 4.90
C TYR A 198 8.66 11.93 4.39
N THR A 199 8.09 10.75 4.18
CA THR A 199 8.78 9.62 3.54
C THR A 199 9.19 9.96 2.11
N ALA A 200 8.43 10.81 1.41
CA ALA A 200 8.80 11.33 0.08
C ALA A 200 10.04 12.24 0.12
N LEU A 201 10.35 12.87 1.26
CA LEU A 201 11.55 13.69 1.47
C LEU A 201 12.78 12.87 1.94
N CYS A 202 12.70 11.54 1.88
CA CYS A 202 13.80 10.63 2.24
C CYS A 202 14.58 10.16 1.00
N THR A 203 15.83 9.76 1.24
CA THR A 203 16.69 9.04 0.30
C THR A 203 17.21 7.76 0.96
N PRO A 204 17.25 6.61 0.27
CA PRO A 204 16.71 6.36 -1.07
C PRO A 204 15.20 6.67 -1.21
N ARG A 205 14.74 6.83 -2.46
CA ARG A 205 13.33 7.08 -2.76
C ARG A 205 12.43 6.02 -2.12
N ALA A 206 11.28 6.47 -1.64
CA ALA A 206 10.29 5.63 -1.00
C ALA A 206 9.73 4.59 -1.98
N TYR A 207 9.85 3.30 -1.66
CA TYR A 207 9.19 2.22 -2.41
C TYR A 207 7.73 2.04 -2.01
N GLY A 208 7.45 2.27 -0.74
CA GLY A 208 6.14 2.28 -0.12
C GLY A 208 6.17 3.22 1.09
N TYR A 209 5.00 3.47 1.65
CA TYR A 209 4.81 4.51 2.68
C TYR A 209 4.38 3.94 4.02
N HIS A 210 4.21 2.62 4.06
CA HIS A 210 3.69 1.93 5.22
C HIS A 210 4.20 0.50 5.23
N ILE A 211 4.33 -0.06 6.43
CA ILE A 211 4.53 -1.49 6.60
C ILE A 211 3.48 -2.10 7.52
N GLY A 212 3.15 -3.35 7.26
CA GLY A 212 2.42 -4.21 8.18
C GLY A 212 3.18 -5.51 8.41
N ILE A 213 3.03 -6.11 9.59
CA ILE A 213 3.65 -7.40 9.92
C ILE A 213 2.56 -8.45 10.05
N PHE A 214 2.63 -9.50 9.24
CA PHE A 214 1.69 -10.60 9.33
C PHE A 214 1.96 -11.46 10.58
N SER A 215 0.89 -11.95 11.22
CA SER A 215 0.96 -12.84 12.37
C SER A 215 -0.31 -13.67 12.53
N MET A 216 -0.20 -14.80 13.25
CA MET A 216 -1.33 -15.61 13.71
C MET A 216 -1.63 -15.25 15.17
N MET A 217 -2.61 -14.38 15.39
CA MET A 217 -2.98 -13.91 16.73
C MET A 217 -3.92 -14.90 17.42
N GLN A 218 -3.53 -15.39 18.59
CA GLN A 218 -4.37 -16.24 19.45
C GLN A 218 -5.41 -15.43 20.23
N ARG A 219 -6.70 -15.70 20.04
CA ARG A 219 -7.80 -15.13 20.86
C ARG A 219 -8.90 -16.15 21.06
N GLU A 220 -9.34 -16.31 22.32
CA GLU A 220 -10.46 -17.20 22.69
C GLU A 220 -10.32 -18.62 22.12
N GLY A 221 -9.10 -19.18 22.13
CA GLY A 221 -8.81 -20.52 21.60
C GLY A 221 -8.76 -20.63 20.07
N ARG A 222 -8.79 -19.51 19.34
CA ARG A 222 -8.71 -19.46 17.88
C ARG A 222 -7.47 -18.72 17.41
N GLU A 223 -6.94 -19.15 16.26
CA GLU A 223 -5.91 -18.42 15.54
C GLU A 223 -6.53 -17.50 14.50
N LEU A 224 -6.21 -16.21 14.57
CA LEU A 224 -6.73 -15.19 13.68
C LEU A 224 -5.57 -14.63 12.84
N PRO A 225 -5.58 -14.82 11.52
CA PRO A 225 -4.61 -14.20 10.62
C PRO A 225 -4.79 -12.68 10.63
N VAL A 226 -3.77 -11.98 11.11
CA VAL A 226 -3.79 -10.52 11.25
C VAL A 226 -2.58 -9.87 10.62
N VAL A 227 -2.72 -8.59 10.33
CA VAL A 227 -1.61 -7.67 10.08
C VAL A 227 -1.53 -6.70 11.25
N ILE A 228 -0.36 -6.63 11.87
CA ILE A 228 -0.02 -5.64 12.89
C ILE A 228 0.50 -4.40 12.16
N GLU A 229 -0.14 -3.26 12.39
CA GLU A 229 0.28 -1.98 11.83
C GLU A 229 0.24 -0.86 12.87
N THR A 230 1.08 0.15 12.65
CA THR A 230 0.97 1.44 13.32
C THR A 230 0.05 2.35 12.54
N TYR A 231 -0.82 3.08 13.22
CA TYR A 231 -1.65 4.13 12.66
C TYR A 231 -1.60 5.36 13.57
N ARG A 232 -2.37 6.42 13.24
CA ARG A 232 -2.27 7.72 13.91
C ARG A 232 -2.38 7.69 15.45
N THR A 233 -3.06 6.71 16.06
CA THR A 233 -3.22 6.63 17.53
C THR A 233 -2.51 5.43 18.17
N GLY A 234 -1.50 4.83 17.52
CA GLY A 234 -0.73 3.71 18.08
C GLY A 234 -0.71 2.48 17.18
N VAL A 235 -0.66 1.28 17.77
CA VAL A 235 -0.62 0.01 17.02
C VAL A 235 -1.95 -0.73 17.12
N ARG A 236 -2.34 -1.42 16.05
CA ARG A 236 -3.53 -2.27 16.02
C ARG A 236 -3.30 -3.55 15.24
N ALA A 237 -4.14 -4.55 15.51
CA ALA A 237 -4.28 -5.75 14.69
C ALA A 237 -5.51 -5.62 13.79
N ILE A 238 -5.34 -5.92 12.50
CA ILE A 238 -6.40 -5.92 11.50
C ILE A 238 -6.49 -7.32 10.87
N PRO A 239 -7.69 -7.88 10.61
CA PRO A 239 -7.80 -9.13 9.87
C PRO A 239 -7.09 -9.05 8.51
N LEU A 240 -6.34 -10.09 8.15
CA LEU A 240 -5.58 -10.13 6.89
C LEU A 240 -6.43 -9.75 5.67
N SER A 241 -7.67 -10.25 5.60
CA SER A 241 -8.60 -10.00 4.49
C SER A 241 -9.04 -8.55 4.40
N THR A 242 -9.17 -7.88 5.54
CA THR A 242 -9.54 -6.46 5.63
C THR A 242 -8.34 -5.58 5.29
N PHE A 243 -7.16 -5.90 5.83
CA PHE A 243 -5.94 -5.15 5.54
C PHE A 243 -5.60 -5.18 4.05
N LEU A 244 -5.69 -6.34 3.40
CA LEU A 244 -5.41 -6.47 1.96
C LEU A 244 -6.55 -6.01 1.05
N SER A 245 -7.67 -5.56 1.61
CA SER A 245 -8.79 -5.02 0.83
C SER A 245 -8.47 -3.65 0.25
N THR A 246 -9.28 -3.23 -0.72
CA THR A 246 -9.19 -1.90 -1.30
C THR A 246 -9.32 -0.81 -0.23
N ASN A 247 -10.03 -0.99 0.88
CA ASN A 247 -10.18 0.03 1.93
C ASN A 247 -8.86 0.44 2.60
N CYS A 248 -7.87 -0.46 2.62
CA CYS A 248 -6.60 -0.24 3.30
C CYS A 248 -5.43 -0.10 2.32
N ILE A 249 -5.39 -0.91 1.25
CA ILE A 249 -4.18 -1.05 0.42
C ILE A 249 -4.53 -0.93 -1.07
N SER A 250 -3.73 -0.17 -1.81
CA SER A 250 -3.76 -0.17 -3.26
C SER A 250 -2.81 -1.22 -3.85
N TYR A 251 -1.63 -1.35 -3.25
CA TYR A 251 -0.61 -2.31 -3.65
C TYR A 251 0.28 -2.70 -2.45
N ALA A 252 0.67 -3.97 -2.35
CA ALA A 252 1.66 -4.42 -1.37
C ALA A 252 2.61 -5.46 -1.96
N GLU A 253 3.89 -5.40 -1.58
CA GLU A 253 4.81 -6.53 -1.72
C GLU A 253 5.00 -7.21 -0.37
N VAL A 254 5.01 -8.53 -0.36
CA VAL A 254 5.21 -9.34 0.83
C VAL A 254 6.67 -9.82 0.83
N CYS A 255 7.41 -9.44 1.85
CA CYS A 255 8.81 -9.78 2.04
C CYS A 255 8.98 -10.69 3.26
N ARG A 256 9.91 -11.64 3.17
CA ARG A 256 10.20 -12.64 4.20
C ARG A 256 11.69 -12.73 4.45
N LEU A 257 12.08 -12.98 5.71
CA LEU A 257 13.45 -13.36 6.05
C LEU A 257 13.87 -14.67 5.32
N ARG A 258 15.07 -14.68 4.75
CA ARG A 258 15.67 -15.85 4.10
C ARG A 258 15.99 -16.94 5.10
N GLU A 259 16.55 -16.54 6.24
CA GLU A 259 16.91 -17.42 7.35
C GLU A 259 16.01 -17.11 8.54
N ILE A 260 15.27 -18.10 9.01
CA ILE A 260 14.30 -17.96 10.10
C ILE A 260 14.94 -18.47 11.39
N PRO A 261 15.14 -17.61 12.41
CA PRO A 261 15.64 -18.06 13.70
C PRO A 261 14.72 -19.10 14.36
N THR A 262 15.29 -19.98 15.18
CA THR A 262 14.49 -20.98 15.92
C THR A 262 13.51 -20.27 16.85
N GLY A 263 12.23 -20.64 16.78
CA GLY A 263 11.17 -20.04 17.59
C GLY A 263 10.66 -18.67 17.12
N PHE A 264 11.15 -18.15 15.98
CA PHE A 264 10.80 -16.84 15.45
C PHE A 264 9.28 -16.67 15.25
N TYR A 265 8.61 -17.61 14.58
CA TYR A 265 7.16 -17.52 14.32
C TYR A 265 6.33 -17.47 15.61
N ALA A 266 6.65 -18.34 16.58
CA ALA A 266 6.00 -18.35 17.87
C ALA A 266 6.20 -17.02 18.62
N ALA A 267 7.39 -16.41 18.53
CA ALA A 267 7.67 -15.11 19.12
C ALA A 267 6.87 -13.98 18.45
N ILE A 268 6.82 -13.92 17.12
CA ILE A 268 5.99 -12.95 16.39
C ILE A 268 4.51 -13.06 16.78
N ASN A 269 3.97 -14.28 16.88
CA ASN A 269 2.59 -14.53 17.29
C ASN A 269 2.29 -14.08 18.72
N ARG A 270 3.25 -14.23 19.64
CA ARG A 270 3.12 -13.67 21.01
C ARG A 270 3.12 -12.13 20.96
N LEU A 271 4.02 -11.53 20.20
CA LEU A 271 4.16 -10.07 20.09
C LEU A 271 2.90 -9.42 19.47
N ALA A 272 2.25 -10.07 18.51
CA ALA A 272 0.98 -9.60 17.94
C ALA A 272 -0.12 -9.40 18.99
N ASN A 273 -0.08 -10.12 20.11
CA ASN A 273 -1.03 -9.95 21.21
C ASN A 273 -0.67 -8.82 22.18
N THR A 274 0.60 -8.44 22.27
CA THR A 274 1.10 -7.52 23.30
C THR A 274 1.36 -6.12 22.73
N VAL A 275 1.96 -6.03 21.54
CA VAL A 275 2.40 -4.76 20.93
C VAL A 275 1.26 -3.73 20.81
N PRO A 276 0.03 -4.09 20.36
CA PRO A 276 -1.09 -3.14 20.32
C PRO A 276 -1.42 -2.49 21.68
N GLY A 277 -1.13 -3.17 22.79
CA GLY A 277 -1.37 -2.66 24.15
C GLY A 277 -0.19 -1.87 24.73
N THR A 278 1.03 -2.04 24.21
CA THR A 278 2.23 -1.38 24.73
C THR A 278 2.62 -0.13 23.95
N VAL A 279 2.31 -0.08 22.65
CA VAL A 279 2.62 1.06 21.78
C VAL A 279 1.45 2.02 21.77
N LYS A 280 1.56 3.07 22.57
CA LYS A 280 0.49 3.99 22.88
C LYS A 280 0.26 5.01 21.78
N GLY A 281 1.25 5.35 20.95
CA GLY A 281 1.06 6.35 19.90
C GLY A 281 2.08 6.27 18.77
N TYR A 282 1.89 7.12 17.76
CA TYR A 282 2.82 7.26 16.63
C TYR A 282 4.01 8.16 16.99
N ASN A 283 5.18 7.85 16.44
CA ASN A 283 6.38 8.69 16.54
C ASN A 283 6.95 9.01 15.17
N PHE A 284 7.29 10.27 14.94
CA PHE A 284 8.01 10.70 13.74
C PHE A 284 9.50 10.38 13.78
N ASP A 285 10.07 10.28 14.99
CA ASP A 285 11.45 9.88 15.18
C ASP A 285 11.55 8.37 15.27
N THR A 286 12.11 7.73 14.23
CA THR A 286 12.24 6.27 14.17
C THR A 286 13.33 5.74 15.09
N GLU A 287 14.23 6.61 15.57
CA GLU A 287 15.36 6.29 16.43
C GLU A 287 15.08 6.62 17.91
N ASP A 288 13.89 7.16 18.24
CA ASP A 288 13.52 7.48 19.63
C ASP A 288 13.57 6.21 20.51
N PRO A 289 14.30 6.24 21.64
CA PRO A 289 14.39 5.10 22.55
C PRO A 289 13.05 4.77 23.23
N ASP A 290 12.07 5.68 23.28
CA ASP A 290 10.77 5.42 23.88
C ASP A 290 9.91 4.49 23.01
N ARG A 291 9.96 3.20 23.31
CA ARG A 291 9.19 2.14 22.64
C ARG A 291 7.67 2.21 22.88
N SER A 292 7.18 3.13 23.71
CA SER A 292 5.73 3.37 23.82
C SER A 292 5.20 4.25 22.68
N TYR A 293 6.07 4.86 21.87
CA TYR A 293 5.69 5.61 20.67
C TYR A 293 6.58 5.21 19.50
N MET A 294 6.00 4.66 18.44
CA MET A 294 6.78 4.10 17.34
C MET A 294 6.12 4.36 15.99
N ALA A 295 6.93 4.46 14.94
CA ALA A 295 6.48 4.39 13.56
C ALA A 295 6.20 2.92 13.15
N CYS A 296 5.58 2.71 11.99
CA CYS A 296 5.28 1.36 11.49
C CYS A 296 6.55 0.52 11.29
N THR A 297 7.62 1.13 10.80
CA THR A 297 8.93 0.49 10.57
C THR A 297 9.65 0.14 11.88
N THR A 298 9.59 1.02 12.88
CA THR A 298 10.17 0.76 14.20
C THR A 298 9.46 -0.40 14.91
N VAL A 299 8.13 -0.52 14.77
CA VAL A 299 7.38 -1.69 15.28
C VAL A 299 7.85 -2.97 14.62
N GLY A 300 8.01 -2.98 13.29
CA GLY A 300 8.53 -4.14 12.56
C GLY A 300 9.92 -4.54 13.02
N SER A 301 10.83 -3.57 13.17
CA SER A 301 12.21 -3.83 13.61
C SER A 301 12.27 -4.36 15.05
N GLN A 302 11.49 -3.77 15.96
CA GLN A 302 11.39 -4.26 17.34
C GLN A 302 10.83 -5.68 17.40
N MET A 303 9.80 -5.99 16.60
CA MET A 303 9.23 -7.34 16.58
C MET A 303 10.24 -8.37 16.10
N PHE A 304 11.07 -8.02 15.11
CA PHE A 304 12.14 -8.89 14.60
C PHE A 304 13.22 -9.12 15.66
N GLU A 305 13.71 -8.05 16.28
CA GLU A 305 14.70 -8.10 17.36
C GLU A 305 14.21 -8.97 18.52
N SER A 306 12.97 -8.74 18.96
CA SER A 306 12.34 -9.51 20.05
C SER A 306 12.09 -10.97 19.69
N ALA A 307 12.03 -11.31 18.40
CA ALA A 307 11.90 -12.67 17.90
C ALA A 307 13.25 -13.35 17.60
N GLY A 308 14.37 -12.70 17.93
CA GLY A 308 15.72 -13.25 17.77
C GLY A 308 16.32 -13.06 16.37
N ALA A 309 15.67 -12.30 15.49
CA ALA A 309 16.29 -11.84 14.25
C ALA A 309 17.03 -10.52 14.51
N PRO A 310 18.20 -10.27 13.89
CA PRO A 310 18.86 -8.98 14.07
C PRO A 310 17.98 -7.85 13.52
N ALA A 311 17.99 -6.69 14.17
CA ALA A 311 17.21 -5.52 13.75
C ALA A 311 17.48 -5.15 12.27
N ILE A 312 16.47 -4.63 11.59
CA ILE A 312 16.67 -3.93 10.31
C ILE A 312 17.14 -2.52 10.65
N LEU A 313 18.28 -2.12 10.11
CA LEU A 313 18.91 -0.83 10.41
C LEU A 313 18.43 0.24 9.43
N ALA A 314 18.30 1.47 9.92
CA ALA A 314 18.02 2.62 9.07
C ALA A 314 19.22 2.90 8.14
N ARG A 315 19.00 2.81 6.82
CA ARG A 315 19.93 3.29 5.80
C ARG A 315 19.38 4.53 5.10
N SER A 316 18.07 4.70 5.14
CA SER A 316 17.40 5.91 4.71
C SER A 316 17.67 7.10 5.62
N LYS A 317 17.68 8.27 5.01
CA LYS A 317 17.87 9.57 5.65
C LYS A 317 17.03 10.61 4.94
N TYR A 318 16.70 11.71 5.61
CA TYR A 318 16.10 12.85 4.92
C TYR A 318 17.11 13.45 3.91
N LEU A 319 16.59 13.96 2.80
CA LEU A 319 17.41 14.53 1.72
C LEU A 319 18.31 15.65 2.26
N GLY A 320 19.63 15.48 2.16
CA GLY A 320 20.64 16.41 2.69
C GLY A 320 20.79 17.71 1.90
N GLU A 321 19.93 17.96 0.91
CA GLU A 321 19.99 19.16 0.08
C GLU A 321 19.74 20.43 0.92
N PRO A 322 20.56 21.50 0.79
CA PRO A 322 20.47 22.65 1.68
C PRO A 322 19.08 23.31 1.75
N ARG A 323 18.37 23.42 0.62
CA ARG A 323 17.04 24.03 0.59
C ARG A 323 15.99 23.17 1.31
N ILE A 324 16.01 21.86 1.09
CA ILE A 324 15.12 20.93 1.78
C ILE A 324 15.37 21.00 3.29
N GLN A 325 16.63 20.97 3.72
CA GLN A 325 16.99 21.06 5.14
C GLN A 325 16.54 22.40 5.77
N ARG A 326 16.66 23.53 5.07
CA ARG A 326 16.11 24.81 5.53
C ARG A 326 14.59 24.76 5.70
N ASN A 327 13.88 24.22 4.71
CA ASN A 327 12.42 24.10 4.75
C ASN A 327 11.95 23.15 5.87
N LEU A 328 12.68 22.05 6.12
CA LEU A 328 12.42 21.16 7.26
C LEU A 328 12.70 21.85 8.61
N ALA A 329 13.77 22.63 8.70
CA ALA A 329 14.11 23.39 9.90
C ALA A 329 13.05 24.43 10.28
N VAL A 330 12.32 25.00 9.32
CA VAL A 330 11.16 25.89 9.58
C VAL A 330 10.10 25.19 10.46
N PHE A 331 9.93 23.87 10.29
CA PHE A 331 9.03 23.04 11.08
C PHE A 331 9.66 22.43 12.34
N ASP A 332 10.87 22.85 12.72
CA ASP A 332 11.67 22.29 13.81
C ASP A 332 11.96 20.79 13.60
N PHE A 333 12.07 20.35 12.35
CA PHE A 333 12.26 18.96 11.98
C PHE A 333 13.70 18.71 11.52
N VAL A 334 14.53 18.19 12.44
CA VAL A 334 15.94 17.90 12.19
C VAL A 334 16.24 16.49 12.65
N LEU A 335 15.87 15.50 11.84
CA LEU A 335 16.16 14.09 12.08
C LEU A 335 17.15 13.61 11.00
N PRO A 336 18.33 13.06 11.36
CA PRO A 336 19.34 12.69 10.38
C PRO A 336 19.09 11.31 9.76
N ALA A 337 18.54 10.36 10.52
CA ALA A 337 18.25 9.00 10.08
C ALA A 337 16.73 8.75 10.10
N PHE A 338 16.27 7.88 9.22
CA PHE A 338 14.88 7.47 9.15
C PHE A 338 14.80 6.01 8.71
N LEU A 339 14.25 5.13 9.54
CA LEU A 339 13.98 3.76 9.13
C LEU A 339 12.74 3.74 8.23
N SER A 340 12.96 3.62 6.93
CA SER A 340 11.95 3.62 5.88
C SER A 340 11.48 2.21 5.51
N PRO A 341 10.30 2.07 4.88
CA PRO A 341 9.89 0.79 4.28
C PRO A 341 10.89 0.25 3.24
N THR A 342 11.60 1.13 2.51
CA THR A 342 12.63 0.76 1.53
C THR A 342 13.81 0.03 2.18
N ASP A 343 14.12 0.30 3.45
CA ASP A 343 15.21 -0.38 4.16
C ASP A 343 14.90 -1.87 4.37
N PHE A 344 13.64 -2.22 4.61
CA PHE A 344 13.21 -3.63 4.70
C PHE A 344 13.30 -4.32 3.34
N LEU A 345 12.86 -3.64 2.28
CA LEU A 345 12.85 -4.20 0.92
C LEU A 345 14.26 -4.51 0.41
N THR A 346 15.23 -3.66 0.75
CA THR A 346 16.61 -3.71 0.26
C THR A 346 17.58 -4.39 1.23
N ASP A 347 17.10 -4.89 2.37
CA ASP A 347 17.91 -5.72 3.26
C ASP A 347 18.18 -7.08 2.60
N LYS A 348 19.47 -7.45 2.48
CA LYS A 348 19.91 -8.72 1.85
C LYS A 348 19.30 -9.97 2.48
N ARG A 349 18.89 -9.88 3.76
CA ARG A 349 18.25 -10.98 4.50
C ARG A 349 16.80 -11.16 4.09
N MET A 350 16.20 -10.21 3.40
CA MET A 350 14.81 -10.28 2.94
C MET A 350 14.73 -10.84 1.51
N ARG A 351 13.60 -11.47 1.21
CA ARG A 351 13.20 -11.89 -0.14
C ARG A 351 11.72 -11.60 -0.34
N MET A 352 11.33 -11.20 -1.55
CA MET A 352 9.92 -11.10 -1.89
C MET A 352 9.32 -12.50 -2.06
N VAL A 353 8.10 -12.72 -1.56
CA VAL A 353 7.36 -13.97 -1.70
C VAL A 353 6.07 -13.83 -2.50
N GLY A 354 5.61 -12.60 -2.75
CA GLY A 354 4.49 -12.29 -3.63
C GLY A 354 4.04 -10.84 -3.51
N ALA A 355 3.05 -10.44 -4.29
CA ALA A 355 2.40 -9.14 -4.21
C ALA A 355 0.87 -9.25 -4.14
N VAL A 356 0.26 -8.17 -3.64
CA VAL A 356 -1.19 -7.97 -3.70
C VAL A 356 -1.44 -6.67 -4.45
N ASP A 357 -2.03 -6.77 -5.63
CA ASP A 357 -2.42 -5.62 -6.44
C ASP A 357 -3.96 -5.53 -6.51
N ASN A 358 -4.49 -4.38 -6.08
CA ASN A 358 -5.93 -4.08 -6.08
C ASN A 358 -6.35 -3.19 -7.27
N HIS A 359 -5.55 -3.18 -8.35
CA HIS A 359 -5.89 -2.55 -9.63
C HIS A 359 -6.18 -1.04 -9.48
N HIS A 360 -5.30 -0.37 -8.75
CA HIS A 360 -5.32 1.09 -8.54
C HIS A 360 -4.12 1.74 -9.24
N PHE A 361 -3.69 1.23 -10.39
CA PHE A 361 -2.45 1.63 -11.04
C PHE A 361 -2.41 3.12 -11.42
N ASP A 362 -3.44 3.63 -12.09
CA ASP A 362 -3.51 5.04 -12.49
C ASP A 362 -3.40 5.98 -11.30
N ARG A 363 -4.04 5.59 -10.20
CA ARG A 363 -3.98 6.31 -8.93
C ARG A 363 -2.59 6.24 -8.30
N ASN A 364 -1.97 5.05 -8.28
CA ASN A 364 -0.62 4.88 -7.76
C ASN A 364 0.40 5.71 -8.57
N ILE A 365 0.23 5.82 -9.90
CA ILE A 365 1.05 6.69 -10.75
C ILE A 365 0.82 8.15 -10.43
N ALA A 366 -0.45 8.60 -10.40
CA ALA A 366 -0.77 10.00 -10.13
C ALA A 366 -0.21 10.44 -8.77
N ARG A 367 -0.28 9.56 -7.77
CA ARG A 367 0.35 9.76 -6.47
C ARG A 367 1.86 9.92 -6.55
N GLU A 368 2.54 8.97 -7.18
CA GLU A 368 4.00 9.02 -7.33
C GLU A 368 4.44 10.32 -8.03
N ILE A 369 3.76 10.70 -9.11
CA ILE A 369 4.07 11.93 -9.85
C ILE A 369 3.84 13.15 -8.96
N ALA A 370 2.71 13.22 -8.25
CA ALA A 370 2.40 14.33 -7.36
C ALA A 370 3.43 14.48 -6.23
N GLU A 371 3.86 13.36 -5.64
CA GLU A 371 4.89 13.35 -4.59
C GLU A 371 6.24 13.84 -5.13
N ARG A 372 6.66 13.41 -6.32
CA ARG A 372 7.89 13.93 -6.93
C ARG A 372 7.84 15.42 -7.18
N HIS A 373 6.71 15.94 -7.64
CA HIS A 373 6.53 17.38 -7.83
C HIS A 373 6.45 18.12 -6.51
N PHE A 374 5.88 17.51 -5.46
CA PHE A 374 5.95 18.03 -4.10
C PHE A 374 7.41 18.15 -3.62
N VAL A 375 8.25 17.13 -3.84
CA VAL A 375 9.69 17.19 -3.53
C VAL A 375 10.39 18.30 -4.35
N LYS A 376 10.07 18.45 -5.64
CA LYS A 376 10.58 19.55 -6.48
C LYS A 376 10.22 20.92 -5.88
N ILE A 377 8.97 21.11 -5.42
CA ILE A 377 8.53 22.36 -4.78
C ILE A 377 9.37 22.63 -3.52
N PHE A 378 9.50 21.64 -2.64
CA PHE A 378 10.32 21.72 -1.42
C PHE A 378 11.81 21.98 -1.69
N ARG A 379 12.31 21.50 -2.83
CA ARG A 379 13.71 21.69 -3.26
C ARG A 379 13.95 23.06 -3.86
N ASN A 380 13.01 23.58 -4.65
CA ASN A 380 13.25 24.75 -5.50
C ASN A 380 12.81 26.05 -4.82
N PHE A 381 11.80 26.01 -3.96
CA PHE A 381 11.21 27.21 -3.38
C PHE A 381 11.42 27.28 -1.86
N GLU A 382 11.40 28.50 -1.33
CA GLU A 382 11.53 28.75 0.10
C GLU A 382 10.17 28.73 0.78
N LEU A 383 10.02 27.91 1.81
CA LEU A 383 8.78 27.85 2.58
C LEU A 383 8.61 29.11 3.43
N GLU A 384 7.42 29.72 3.39
CA GLU A 384 7.08 30.87 4.23
C GLU A 384 5.89 30.54 5.14
N LEU A 385 6.12 30.50 6.46
CA LEU A 385 5.06 30.22 7.44
C LEU A 385 3.87 31.20 7.34
N ALA A 386 4.13 32.46 6.97
CA ALA A 386 3.10 33.48 6.84
C ALA A 386 2.15 33.22 5.65
N LYS A 387 2.60 32.45 4.65
CA LYS A 387 1.81 32.07 3.48
C LYS A 387 1.04 30.76 3.66
N LEU A 388 1.28 30.04 4.76
CA LEU A 388 0.53 28.82 5.06
C LEU A 388 -0.94 29.14 5.37
N PRO A 389 -1.87 28.21 5.07
CA PRO A 389 -3.28 28.39 5.40
C PRO A 389 -3.49 28.66 6.90
N VAL A 390 -4.49 29.48 7.24
CA VAL A 390 -4.88 29.80 8.63
C VAL A 390 -5.08 28.53 9.48
N MET A 391 -5.53 27.44 8.86
CA MET A 391 -5.66 26.14 9.50
C MET A 391 -4.37 25.62 10.14
N PHE A 392 -3.19 25.96 9.63
CA PHE A 392 -1.91 25.61 10.25
C PHE A 392 -1.79 26.20 11.65
N ALA A 393 -2.09 27.49 11.81
CA ALA A 393 -2.06 28.17 13.10
C ALA A 393 -3.09 27.60 14.08
N LEU A 394 -4.29 27.28 13.59
CA LEU A 394 -5.36 26.65 14.38
C LEU A 394 -4.97 25.25 14.85
N ASN A 395 -4.44 24.40 13.95
CA ASN A 395 -3.97 23.06 14.29
C ASN A 395 -2.83 23.12 15.31
N ARG A 396 -1.89 24.05 15.14
CA ARG A 396 -0.78 24.27 16.06
C ARG A 396 -1.27 24.63 17.46
N TRP A 397 -2.23 25.56 17.55
CA TRP A 397 -2.89 25.90 18.81
C TRP A 397 -3.61 24.69 19.41
N ALA A 398 -4.35 23.93 18.61
CA ALA A 398 -5.08 22.75 19.07
C ALA A 398 -4.14 21.67 19.64
N ILE A 399 -3.00 21.41 18.99
CA ILE A 399 -1.98 20.46 19.46
C ILE A 399 -1.40 20.89 20.81
N ARG A 400 -1.16 22.19 21.02
CA ARG A 400 -0.73 22.71 22.33
C ARG A 400 -1.76 22.45 23.40
N GLN A 401 -3.03 22.77 23.13
CA GLN A 401 -4.12 22.55 24.07
C GLN A 401 -4.24 21.06 24.43
N MET A 402 -4.16 20.19 23.42
CA MET A 402 -4.14 18.73 23.62
C MET A 402 -2.97 18.32 24.52
N ARG A 403 -1.74 18.74 24.24
CA ARG A 403 -0.55 18.36 25.03
C ARG A 403 -0.55 18.91 26.46
N GLN A 404 -1.12 20.08 26.67
CA GLN A 404 -1.24 20.69 28.00
C GLN A 404 -2.37 20.07 28.84
N GLY A 405 -3.23 19.25 28.25
CA GLY A 405 -4.34 18.61 28.96
C GLY A 405 -5.43 19.58 29.43
N THR A 406 -5.57 20.74 28.77
CA THR A 406 -6.64 21.71 29.08
C THR A 406 -8.01 21.09 28.80
N LEU A 407 -9.09 21.67 29.35
CA LEU A 407 -10.45 21.16 29.12
C LEU A 407 -10.81 21.15 27.63
N ILE A 408 -10.48 22.24 26.92
CA ILE A 408 -10.66 22.36 25.47
C ILE A 408 -9.77 21.34 24.74
N GLY A 409 -8.51 21.19 25.17
CA GLY A 409 -7.60 20.20 24.62
C GLY A 409 -8.13 18.76 24.73
N LYS A 410 -8.71 18.39 25.88
CA LYS A 410 -9.34 17.08 26.07
C LYS A 410 -10.53 16.87 25.15
N LEU A 411 -11.34 17.91 24.92
CA LEU A 411 -12.48 17.86 24.00
C LEU A 411 -12.01 17.67 22.55
N ILE A 412 -11.02 18.45 22.10
CA ILE A 412 -10.42 18.32 20.76
C ILE A 412 -9.80 16.93 20.58
N ALA A 413 -9.08 16.44 21.58
CA ALA A 413 -8.48 15.12 21.54
C ALA A 413 -9.55 14.03 21.37
N ALA A 414 -10.63 14.11 22.15
CA ALA A 414 -11.72 13.14 22.09
C ALA A 414 -12.40 13.04 20.72
N THR A 415 -12.61 14.16 20.00
CA THR A 415 -13.22 14.14 18.66
C THR A 415 -12.35 13.45 17.61
N HIS A 416 -11.04 13.41 17.83
CA HIS A 416 -10.07 12.76 16.93
C HIS A 416 -9.65 11.36 17.40
N GLY A 417 -10.15 10.90 18.56
CA GLY A 417 -9.79 9.61 19.16
C GLY A 417 -8.44 9.64 19.91
N PHE A 418 -7.96 10.83 20.25
CA PHE A 418 -6.76 11.01 21.05
C PHE A 418 -7.08 11.09 22.55
N THR A 419 -6.10 10.70 23.35
CA THR A 419 -5.98 10.79 24.80
C THR A 419 -4.61 11.39 25.11
N GLN A 420 -4.39 11.82 26.36
CA GLN A 420 -3.07 12.38 26.76
C GLN A 420 -1.90 11.42 26.51
N THR A 421 -2.17 10.11 26.47
CA THR A 421 -1.14 9.08 26.36
C THR A 421 -0.98 8.53 24.95
N ASN A 422 -1.75 8.98 23.95
CA ASN A 422 -1.64 8.50 22.56
C ASN A 422 -1.48 9.62 21.52
N ILE A 423 -1.40 10.89 21.95
CA ILE A 423 -1.10 12.02 21.07
C ILE A 423 0.27 11.77 20.41
N PRO A 424 0.39 11.83 19.07
CA PRO A 424 1.65 11.59 18.38
C PRO A 424 2.81 12.42 18.92
N LYS A 425 3.99 11.80 18.97
CA LYS A 425 5.26 12.46 19.30
C LYS A 425 5.88 13.08 18.06
N GLY A 426 6.52 14.23 18.25
CA GLY A 426 7.20 14.97 17.19
C GLY A 426 7.08 16.49 17.36
N PRO A 427 7.75 17.28 16.53
CA PRO A 427 7.65 18.73 16.58
C PRO A 427 6.20 19.20 16.36
N GLU A 428 5.77 20.19 17.14
CA GLU A 428 4.41 20.71 17.09
C GLU A 428 4.03 21.22 15.70
N LYS A 429 4.96 21.88 15.01
CA LYS A 429 4.72 22.43 13.66
C LYS A 429 4.55 21.31 12.63
N VAL A 430 5.31 20.22 12.73
CA VAL A 430 5.17 19.03 11.89
C VAL A 430 3.79 18.40 12.05
N LEU A 431 3.36 18.21 13.30
CA LEU A 431 2.03 17.67 13.59
C LEU A 431 0.90 18.58 13.11
N ALA A 432 1.12 19.91 13.13
CA ALA A 432 0.12 20.87 12.70
C ALA A 432 -0.07 20.92 11.17
N ILE A 433 1.03 20.71 10.41
CA ILE A 433 1.02 20.84 8.95
C ILE A 433 0.76 19.52 8.23
N ILE A 434 1.10 18.37 8.83
CA ILE A 434 1.05 17.08 8.12
C ILE A 434 -0.32 16.81 7.52
N GLU A 435 -1.39 16.82 8.32
CA GLU A 435 -2.74 16.51 7.84
C GLU A 435 -3.21 17.49 6.75
N LEU A 436 -2.76 18.75 6.82
CA LEU A 436 -3.09 19.76 5.80
C LEU A 436 -2.43 19.43 4.47
N TYR A 437 -1.13 19.14 4.46
CA TYR A 437 -0.46 18.77 3.22
C TYR A 437 -0.88 17.40 2.70
N GLU A 438 -1.14 16.41 3.56
CA GLU A 438 -1.71 15.14 3.14
C GLU A 438 -3.05 15.37 2.41
N HIS A 439 -3.92 16.23 2.95
CA HIS A 439 -5.21 16.54 2.33
C HIS A 439 -5.05 17.26 0.98
N MET A 440 -4.14 18.24 0.90
CA MET A 440 -3.87 18.97 -0.35
C MET A 440 -3.26 18.05 -1.42
N LEU A 441 -2.35 17.16 -1.02
CA LEU A 441 -1.75 16.18 -1.91
C LEU A 441 -2.79 15.17 -2.40
N GLU A 442 -3.65 14.67 -1.50
CA GLU A 442 -4.77 13.81 -1.88
C GLU A 442 -5.69 14.48 -2.92
N ALA A 443 -6.03 15.75 -2.71
CA ALA A 443 -6.81 16.52 -3.68
C ALA A 443 -6.06 16.61 -5.02
N ALA A 444 -4.77 16.94 -5.02
CA ALA A 444 -3.95 17.03 -6.21
C ALA A 444 -3.92 15.71 -7.00
N VAL A 445 -3.71 14.57 -6.30
CA VAL A 445 -3.74 13.24 -6.90
C VAL A 445 -5.08 12.96 -7.56
N LYS A 446 -6.19 13.18 -6.85
CA LYS A 446 -7.55 12.97 -7.41
C LYS A 446 -7.80 13.78 -8.67
N HIS A 447 -7.31 15.03 -8.73
CA HIS A 447 -7.46 15.90 -9.91
C HIS A 447 -6.56 15.46 -11.08
N ALA A 448 -5.51 14.71 -10.81
CA ALA A 448 -4.51 14.31 -11.80
C ALA A 448 -4.76 12.94 -12.44
N ILE A 449 -5.55 12.06 -11.80
CA ILE A 449 -5.80 10.69 -12.28
C ILE A 449 -6.29 10.68 -13.73
N GLU A 450 -7.43 11.31 -14.02
CA GLU A 450 -8.01 11.27 -15.38
C GLU A 450 -7.13 11.95 -16.44
N PRO A 451 -6.56 13.15 -16.21
CA PRO A 451 -5.63 13.75 -17.17
C PRO A 451 -4.40 12.88 -17.48
N ILE A 452 -3.79 12.26 -16.47
CA ILE A 452 -2.62 11.39 -16.65
C ILE A 452 -3.01 10.11 -17.41
N ARG A 453 -4.13 9.49 -17.04
CA ARG A 453 -4.68 8.32 -17.75
C ARG A 453 -4.92 8.65 -19.22
N ALA A 454 -5.60 9.76 -19.52
CA ALA A 454 -5.88 10.19 -20.89
C ALA A 454 -4.61 10.52 -21.68
N TYR A 455 -3.59 11.09 -21.04
CA TYR A 455 -2.28 11.29 -21.64
C TYR A 455 -1.61 9.95 -22.01
N ARG A 456 -1.54 9.00 -21.06
CA ARG A 456 -0.94 7.67 -21.26
C ARG A 456 -1.59 6.90 -22.41
N HIS A 457 -2.92 6.86 -22.46
CA HIS A 457 -3.64 6.15 -23.53
C HIS A 457 -3.36 6.70 -24.94
N ARG A 458 -2.99 7.98 -25.06
CA ARG A 458 -2.62 8.61 -26.34
C ARG A 458 -1.17 8.32 -26.74
N GLN A 459 -0.25 8.22 -25.78
CA GLN A 459 1.20 8.23 -26.04
C GLN A 459 1.88 6.85 -26.03
N GLU A 460 1.35 5.86 -25.29
CA GLU A 460 2.16 4.69 -24.88
C GLU A 460 1.67 3.32 -25.37
N ARG A 461 0.84 3.22 -26.42
CA ARG A 461 0.18 1.94 -26.77
C ARG A 461 1.08 0.69 -26.88
N PRO A 462 2.35 0.73 -27.33
CA PRO A 462 3.19 -0.47 -27.35
C PRO A 462 4.21 -0.59 -26.19
N ARG A 463 4.41 0.43 -25.34
CA ARG A 463 5.50 0.44 -24.35
C ARG A 463 4.99 0.33 -22.92
N LEU A 464 5.71 -0.42 -22.09
CA LEU A 464 5.51 -0.37 -20.64
C LEU A 464 5.84 1.03 -20.12
N ILE A 465 5.24 1.37 -18.98
CA ILE A 465 5.35 2.73 -18.44
C ILE A 465 6.80 3.01 -18.05
N ASP A 466 7.22 4.24 -18.24
CA ASP A 466 8.43 4.75 -17.61
C ASP A 466 8.03 5.93 -16.73
N ILE A 467 8.01 5.69 -15.42
CA ILE A 467 7.55 6.69 -14.45
C ILE A 467 8.49 7.90 -14.37
N ASP A 468 9.78 7.73 -14.66
CA ASP A 468 10.75 8.82 -14.68
C ASP A 468 10.56 9.71 -15.90
N ARG A 469 10.35 9.08 -17.06
CA ARG A 469 9.99 9.79 -18.29
C ARG A 469 8.66 10.52 -18.15
N LEU A 470 7.64 9.85 -17.61
CA LEU A 470 6.31 10.44 -17.44
C LEU A 470 6.33 11.63 -16.48
N THR A 471 7.06 11.53 -15.37
CA THR A 471 7.23 12.65 -14.42
C THR A 471 7.91 13.85 -15.05
N SER A 472 8.81 13.62 -16.00
CA SER A 472 9.59 14.69 -16.65
C SER A 472 8.92 15.26 -17.90
N ASP A 473 7.74 14.76 -18.27
CA ASP A 473 7.01 15.22 -19.45
C ASP A 473 6.39 16.61 -19.22
N PRO A 474 6.55 17.58 -20.14
CA PRO A 474 6.02 18.92 -19.98
C PRO A 474 4.50 19.00 -19.79
N ALA A 475 3.72 18.10 -20.42
CA ALA A 475 2.27 18.08 -20.25
C ALA A 475 1.87 17.59 -18.85
N ILE A 476 2.63 16.64 -18.30
CA ILE A 476 2.44 16.14 -16.94
C ILE A 476 2.87 17.18 -15.92
N GLU A 477 3.98 17.87 -16.15
CA GLU A 477 4.42 19.00 -15.32
C GLU A 477 3.32 20.08 -15.27
N LEU A 478 2.69 20.45 -16.39
CA LEU A 478 1.58 21.41 -16.40
C LEU A 478 0.37 20.94 -15.57
N ILE A 479 0.01 19.66 -15.68
CA ILE A 479 -1.07 19.07 -14.85
C ILE A 479 -0.71 19.20 -13.37
N MET A 480 0.54 18.90 -13.01
CA MET A 480 1.03 18.95 -11.62
C MET A 480 1.14 20.37 -11.07
N GLN A 481 1.60 21.33 -11.87
CA GLN A 481 1.65 22.74 -11.49
C GLN A 481 0.28 23.27 -11.10
N LYS A 482 -0.77 22.90 -11.86
CA LYS A 482 -2.16 23.25 -11.53
C LYS A 482 -2.67 22.51 -10.29
N ALA A 483 -2.45 21.19 -10.24
CA ALA A 483 -2.96 20.34 -9.15
C ALA A 483 -2.33 20.69 -7.79
N LEU A 484 -1.05 21.06 -7.77
CA LEU A 484 -0.29 21.37 -6.55
C LEU A 484 -0.28 22.87 -6.22
N LYS A 485 -1.01 23.73 -6.94
CA LYS A 485 -1.13 25.18 -6.63
C LYS A 485 -1.41 25.44 -5.14
N PRO A 486 -2.34 24.75 -4.45
CA PRO A 486 -2.59 24.97 -3.03
C PRO A 486 -1.36 24.77 -2.13
N ILE A 487 -0.49 23.80 -2.46
CA ILE A 487 0.75 23.58 -1.72
C ILE A 487 1.77 24.66 -2.06
N ARG A 488 1.93 24.98 -3.35
CA ARG A 488 2.88 26.02 -3.83
C ARG A 488 2.59 27.39 -3.22
N ASN A 489 1.33 27.71 -2.91
CA ASN A 489 0.98 28.98 -2.24
C ASN A 489 1.69 29.19 -0.91
N GLY A 490 2.11 28.11 -0.22
CA GLY A 490 2.91 28.20 1.01
C GLY A 490 4.39 28.53 0.80
N PHE A 491 4.83 28.66 -0.45
CA PHE A 491 6.23 28.86 -0.83
C PHE A 491 6.43 30.19 -1.56
N ASN A 492 7.67 30.70 -1.53
CA ASN A 492 8.08 31.84 -2.34
C ASN A 492 8.36 31.40 -3.78
N ASP A 493 7.29 31.37 -4.57
CA ASP A 493 7.33 30.91 -5.95
C ASP A 493 7.08 32.09 -6.92
N PRO A 494 8.12 32.64 -7.57
CA PRO A 494 7.98 33.81 -8.43
C PRO A 494 7.13 33.55 -9.68
N GLU A 495 7.00 32.30 -10.13
CA GLU A 495 6.16 31.97 -11.30
C GLU A 495 4.66 32.10 -10.99
N LEU A 496 4.28 31.81 -9.74
CA LEU A 496 2.90 31.98 -9.26
C LEU A 496 2.50 33.45 -9.18
N VAL A 497 3.43 34.31 -8.77
CA VAL A 497 3.22 35.77 -8.69
C VAL A 497 2.95 36.34 -10.09
N ALA A 498 3.75 35.96 -11.09
CA ALA A 498 3.58 36.42 -12.47
C ALA A 498 2.27 35.92 -13.12
N ALA A 499 1.82 34.70 -12.80
CA ALA A 499 0.60 34.14 -13.36
C ALA A 499 -0.68 34.76 -12.79
N ASP A 500 -0.69 35.12 -11.51
CA ASP A 500 -1.83 35.81 -10.90
C ASP A 500 -1.89 37.29 -11.36
N GLU A 501 -0.75 37.96 -11.58
CA GLU A 501 -0.70 39.31 -12.14
C GLU A 501 -1.29 39.38 -13.57
N LEU A 502 -0.98 38.40 -14.43
CA LEU A 502 -1.51 38.29 -15.79
C LEU A 502 -3.01 37.95 -15.90
N GLN A 503 -3.63 37.43 -14.84
CA GLN A 503 -5.08 37.18 -14.81
C GLN A 503 -5.88 38.36 -14.26
N THR A 504 -5.21 39.30 -13.59
CA THR A 504 -5.82 40.53 -13.03
C THR A 504 -5.64 41.77 -13.91
N SER A 505 -4.83 41.68 -14.95
CA SER A 505 -4.69 42.66 -16.05
C SER A 505 -5.54 42.27 -17.25
#